data_AF-M8AI30-F1
#
_entry.id   AF-M8AI30-F1
#
_cell.length_a   1.000
_cell.length_b   1.000
_cell.length_c   1.000
_cell.angle_alpha   90.00
_cell.angle_beta   90.00
_cell.angle_gamma   90.00
#
_symmetry.space_group_name_H-M   'P 1'
#
loop_
_entity.id
_entity.type
_entity.pdbx_description
1 polymer ?
#
loop_
_entity_poly.entity_id
_entity_poly.type
_entity_poly.pdbx_seq_one_letter_code
_entity_poly.pdbx_strand_id
1 'polypeptide(L)'
;MHPMLNLMVFFQFVANRVNLTAADVLAGDCRLDQALVRHRSLRGLHLLCLSKPRSKLPLAFGSKILTWVADALRRGADPPAFILIDCPAGVDAGFVTAIAPAEEAVLVTTPDITALRDADRVAGLLECDGIKDIKIIVNRVRPDLVRGEDMMSALDVQEMLGLPLLGVVPEDSEVIRSTNRGVPLVLTDPPTPAGLALEQATWRLVERDAMTAVMVEEQERPKKKGGFFSFFGG
;
A
#
# COMPACT_ATOMS: atom_id res chain seq x y z
N MET A 1 -1.49 3.51 23.68
CA MET A 1 -1.42 2.57 22.55
C MET A 1 -1.72 3.34 21.28
N HIS A 2 -0.68 3.85 20.62
CA HIS A 2 -0.77 4.45 19.29
C HIS A 2 -0.05 3.51 18.32
N PRO A 3 -0.78 2.62 17.63
CA PRO A 3 -0.24 1.96 16.46
C PRO A 3 -0.69 2.72 15.22
N MET A 4 0.30 3.24 14.50
CA MET A 4 0.33 3.43 13.04
C MET A 4 -0.75 4.30 12.37
N LEU A 5 -0.41 4.81 11.19
CA LEU A 5 -1.30 5.55 10.30
C LEU A 5 -2.47 4.63 9.91
N ASN A 6 -3.50 4.48 10.73
CA ASN A 6 -4.75 3.94 10.24
C ASN A 6 -5.19 4.89 9.12
N LEU A 7 -5.38 4.35 7.91
CA LEU A 7 -5.99 5.09 6.81
C LEU A 7 -7.28 5.75 7.30
N MET A 8 -8.01 5.06 8.19
CA MET A 8 -9.22 5.57 8.85
C MET A 8 -9.03 6.82 9.74
N VAL A 9 -7.83 7.05 10.29
CA VAL A 9 -7.50 8.26 11.06
C VAL A 9 -7.28 9.45 10.13
N PHE A 10 -6.60 9.26 8.99
CA PHE A 10 -6.54 10.29 7.94
C PHE A 10 -7.93 10.57 7.35
N PHE A 11 -8.77 9.54 7.27
CA PHE A 11 -10.16 9.63 6.83
C PHE A 11 -11.14 9.91 7.98
N GLN A 12 -10.74 10.43 9.14
CA GLN A 12 -11.66 10.65 10.28
C GLN A 12 -12.90 11.50 9.92
N PHE A 13 -12.79 12.42 8.95
CA PHE A 13 -13.93 13.19 8.43
C PHE A 13 -14.82 12.41 7.45
N VAL A 14 -14.31 11.33 6.87
CA VAL A 14 -15.05 10.42 5.99
C VAL A 14 -15.66 9.27 6.79
N ALA A 15 -15.04 8.84 7.90
CA ALA A 15 -15.56 7.79 8.77
C ALA A 15 -16.98 8.08 9.30
N ASN A 16 -17.29 9.35 9.60
CA ASN A 16 -18.65 9.78 9.98
C ASN A 16 -19.66 9.77 8.81
N ARG A 17 -19.22 9.53 7.58
CA ARG A 17 -20.05 9.39 6.38
C ARG A 17 -20.17 7.94 5.91
N VAL A 18 -19.49 7.01 6.58
CA VAL A 18 -19.56 5.59 6.26
C VAL A 18 -20.88 5.04 6.78
N ASN A 19 -21.88 5.04 5.90
CA ASN A 19 -23.18 4.44 6.18
C ASN A 19 -23.26 2.98 5.70
N LEU A 20 -22.53 2.66 4.62
CA LEU A 20 -22.49 1.37 3.95
C LEU A 20 -21.05 0.86 3.91
N THR A 21 -20.89 -0.45 4.03
CA THR A 21 -19.61 -1.14 4.16
C THR A 21 -19.57 -2.38 3.26
N ALA A 22 -18.39 -2.97 3.07
CA ALA A 22 -18.26 -4.23 2.34
C ALA A 22 -19.11 -5.35 2.99
N ALA A 23 -19.28 -5.34 4.31
CA ALA A 23 -20.19 -6.26 4.99
C ALA A 23 -21.66 -6.08 4.57
N ASP A 24 -22.14 -4.84 4.40
CA ASP A 24 -23.51 -4.57 3.94
C ASP A 24 -23.69 -5.00 2.47
N VAL A 25 -22.64 -4.90 1.64
CA VAL A 25 -22.65 -5.42 0.25
C VAL A 25 -22.82 -6.93 0.21
N LEU A 26 -22.11 -7.65 1.09
CA LEU A 26 -22.18 -9.11 1.17
C LEU A 26 -23.51 -9.62 1.72
N ALA A 27 -24.14 -8.84 2.60
CA ALA A 27 -25.49 -9.13 3.09
C ALA A 27 -26.58 -8.92 2.01
N GLY A 28 -26.24 -8.26 0.89
CA GLY A 28 -27.18 -7.92 -0.17
C GLY A 28 -27.96 -6.63 0.09
N ASP A 29 -27.59 -5.86 1.12
CA ASP A 29 -28.28 -4.62 1.51
C ASP A 29 -27.99 -3.46 0.56
N CYS A 30 -26.85 -3.50 -0.13
CA CYS A 30 -26.45 -2.47 -1.09
C CYS A 30 -25.53 -3.01 -2.18
N ARG A 31 -25.35 -2.24 -3.24
CA ARG A 31 -24.34 -2.50 -4.27
C ARG A 31 -22.97 -1.97 -3.87
N LEU A 32 -21.91 -2.54 -4.44
CA LEU A 32 -20.52 -2.14 -4.16
C LEU A 32 -20.26 -0.65 -4.47
N ASP A 33 -20.82 -0.11 -5.55
CA ASP A 33 -20.69 1.31 -5.91
C ASP A 33 -21.31 2.26 -4.87
N GLN A 34 -22.33 1.79 -4.13
CA GLN A 34 -22.99 2.55 -3.08
C GLN A 34 -22.19 2.53 -1.76
N ALA A 35 -21.38 1.49 -1.53
CA ALA A 35 -20.51 1.37 -0.37
C ALA A 35 -19.18 2.13 -0.51
N LEU A 36 -18.81 2.53 -1.73
CA LEU A 36 -17.62 3.35 -1.99
C LEU A 36 -17.85 4.80 -1.60
N VAL A 37 -17.08 5.30 -0.63
CA VAL A 37 -17.15 6.68 -0.18
C VAL A 37 -16.11 7.53 -0.91
N ARG A 38 -16.56 8.50 -1.69
CA ARG A 38 -15.69 9.43 -2.42
C ARG A 38 -15.04 10.46 -1.49
N HIS A 39 -13.75 10.67 -1.65
CA HIS A 39 -13.07 11.78 -0.98
C HIS A 39 -13.55 13.12 -1.55
N ARG A 40 -13.79 14.13 -0.69
CA ARG A 40 -14.39 15.40 -1.11
C ARG A 40 -13.54 16.20 -2.09
N SER A 41 -12.23 16.23 -1.84
CA SER A 41 -11.29 17.09 -2.58
C SER A 41 -10.44 16.32 -3.59
N LEU A 42 -10.39 14.99 -3.49
CA LEU A 42 -9.52 14.13 -4.32
C LEU A 42 -10.41 13.23 -5.17
N ARG A 43 -10.67 13.65 -6.41
CA ARG A 43 -11.71 13.01 -7.26
C ARG A 43 -11.43 11.54 -7.58
N GLY A 44 -10.17 11.10 -7.59
CA GLY A 44 -9.79 9.70 -7.83
C GLY A 44 -9.75 8.82 -6.57
N LEU A 45 -9.91 9.40 -5.38
CA LEU A 45 -9.75 8.67 -4.12
C LEU A 45 -11.10 8.21 -3.57
N HIS A 46 -11.23 6.91 -3.41
CA HIS A 46 -12.40 6.25 -2.84
C HIS A 46 -11.98 5.45 -1.60
N LEU A 47 -12.86 5.39 -0.61
CA LEU A 47 -12.69 4.60 0.61
C LEU A 47 -13.79 3.53 0.66
N LEU A 48 -13.38 2.28 0.87
CA LEU A 48 -14.28 1.19 1.22
C LEU A 48 -13.96 0.70 2.63
N CYS A 49 -14.92 0.81 3.55
CA CYS A 49 -14.76 0.24 4.87
C CYS A 49 -15.23 -1.22 4.87
N LEU A 50 -14.44 -2.12 5.48
CA LEU A 50 -14.82 -3.54 5.57
C LEU A 50 -15.99 -3.77 6.52
N SER A 51 -16.04 -3.00 7.62
CA SER A 51 -17.09 -3.03 8.64
C SER A 51 -17.33 -1.64 9.22
N LYS A 52 -18.42 -1.47 9.97
CA LYS A 52 -18.75 -0.20 10.61
C LYS A 52 -17.72 0.12 11.70
N PRO A 53 -17.39 1.41 11.94
CA PRO A 53 -16.50 1.78 13.03
C PRO A 53 -16.97 1.19 14.37
N ARG A 54 -16.04 0.65 15.16
CA ARG A 54 -16.31 -0.01 16.46
C ARG A 54 -17.13 -1.30 16.41
N SER A 55 -17.43 -1.83 15.22
CA SER A 55 -17.97 -3.19 15.07
C SER A 55 -16.84 -4.19 14.82
N LYS A 56 -17.01 -5.43 15.27
CA LYS A 56 -16.12 -6.52 14.85
C LYS A 56 -16.43 -6.88 13.40
N LEU A 57 -15.38 -7.14 12.64
CA LEU A 57 -15.52 -7.69 11.30
C LEU A 57 -16.29 -9.03 11.41
N PRO A 58 -17.33 -9.27 10.60
CA PRO A 58 -18.08 -10.52 10.66
C PRO A 58 -17.16 -11.72 10.45
N LEU A 59 -17.38 -12.82 11.17
CA LEU A 59 -16.55 -14.03 11.07
C LEU A 59 -16.49 -14.60 9.64
N ALA A 60 -17.54 -14.37 8.85
CA ALA A 60 -17.60 -14.77 7.45
C ALA A 60 -16.63 -13.98 6.55
N PHE A 61 -16.18 -12.80 6.98
CA PHE A 61 -15.31 -11.92 6.23
C PHE A 61 -13.84 -12.31 6.41
N GLY A 62 -13.41 -13.29 5.60
CA GLY A 62 -12.02 -13.75 5.52
C GLY A 62 -11.39 -13.50 4.15
N SER A 63 -10.23 -14.11 3.91
CA SER A 63 -9.42 -13.94 2.69
C SER A 63 -10.22 -14.01 1.40
N LYS A 64 -11.06 -15.05 1.21
CA LYS A 64 -11.87 -15.22 -0.01
C LYS A 64 -12.79 -14.04 -0.30
N ILE A 65 -13.35 -13.45 0.75
CA ILE A 65 -14.26 -12.32 0.62
C ILE A 65 -13.48 -11.07 0.22
N LEU A 66 -12.34 -10.80 0.85
CA LEU A 66 -11.53 -9.65 0.48
C LEU A 66 -10.98 -9.78 -0.95
N THR A 67 -10.59 -10.98 -1.37
CA THR A 67 -10.26 -11.28 -2.77
C THR A 67 -11.42 -11.03 -3.71
N TRP A 68 -12.62 -11.50 -3.38
CA TRP A 68 -13.79 -11.22 -4.19
C TRP A 68 -14.09 -9.71 -4.30
N VAL A 69 -13.94 -8.96 -3.21
CA VAL A 69 -14.13 -7.49 -3.20
C VAL A 69 -13.09 -6.82 -4.12
N ALA A 70 -11.81 -7.16 -3.97
CA ALA A 70 -10.74 -6.60 -4.81
C ALA A 70 -11.00 -6.90 -6.30
N ASP A 71 -11.36 -8.14 -6.62
CA ASP A 71 -11.70 -8.58 -7.96
C ASP A 71 -12.95 -7.89 -8.54
N ALA A 72 -13.96 -7.64 -7.70
CA ALA A 72 -15.15 -6.91 -8.11
C ALA A 72 -14.84 -5.44 -8.42
N LEU A 73 -13.93 -4.81 -7.66
CA LEU A 73 -13.43 -3.46 -7.94
C LEU A 73 -12.65 -3.43 -9.27
N ARG A 74 -11.77 -4.41 -9.51
CA ARG A 74 -10.99 -4.53 -10.76
C ARG A 74 -11.87 -4.73 -12.01
N ARG A 75 -13.01 -5.40 -11.88
CA ARG A 75 -13.97 -5.64 -12.99
C ARG A 75 -15.05 -4.56 -13.11
N GLY A 76 -15.01 -3.54 -12.26
CA GLY A 76 -15.99 -2.45 -12.28
C GLY A 76 -15.95 -1.65 -13.57
N ALA A 77 -16.96 -0.80 -13.78
CA ALA A 77 -17.03 0.07 -14.96
C ALA A 77 -15.94 1.16 -14.99
N ASP A 78 -15.39 1.50 -13.82
CA ASP A 78 -14.30 2.47 -13.64
C ASP A 78 -13.27 1.84 -12.69
N PRO A 79 -12.43 0.91 -13.19
CA PRO A 79 -11.49 0.18 -12.35
C PRO A 79 -10.40 1.11 -11.82
N PRO A 80 -10.07 1.04 -10.52
CA PRO A 80 -9.00 1.87 -9.96
C PRO A 80 -7.63 1.40 -10.46
N ALA A 81 -6.72 2.35 -10.66
CA ALA A 81 -5.32 2.04 -10.98
C ALA A 81 -4.62 1.31 -9.82
N PHE A 82 -4.97 1.65 -8.57
CA PHE A 82 -4.43 1.03 -7.37
C PHE A 82 -5.54 0.70 -6.38
N ILE A 83 -5.45 -0.47 -5.74
CA ILE A 83 -6.25 -0.83 -4.56
C ILE A 83 -5.30 -0.92 -3.38
N LEU A 84 -5.38 0.06 -2.47
CA LEU A 84 -4.59 0.06 -1.25
C LEU A 84 -5.34 -0.64 -0.12
N ILE A 85 -4.71 -1.65 0.47
CA ILE A 85 -5.26 -2.41 1.59
C ILE A 85 -4.48 -2.03 2.85
N ASP A 86 -5.16 -1.40 3.80
CA ASP A 86 -4.59 -1.08 5.11
C ASP A 86 -4.54 -2.35 5.97
N CYS A 87 -3.33 -2.90 6.12
CA CYS A 87 -3.11 -4.14 6.86
C CYS A 87 -3.10 -3.85 8.37
N PRO A 88 -3.84 -4.62 9.20
CA PRO A 88 -3.78 -4.46 10.64
C PRO A 88 -2.38 -4.79 11.18
N ALA A 89 -2.07 -4.26 12.38
CA ALA A 89 -0.84 -4.59 13.08
C ALA A 89 -0.84 -6.06 13.54
N GLY A 90 0.35 -6.69 13.50
CA GLY A 90 0.53 -8.08 13.87
C GLY A 90 0.40 -9.05 12.68
N VAL A 91 0.62 -10.33 12.93
CA VAL A 91 0.65 -11.41 11.93
C VAL A 91 -0.46 -12.44 12.17
N ASP A 92 -1.62 -11.95 12.60
CA ASP A 92 -2.77 -12.79 12.96
C ASP A 92 -3.70 -13.06 11.77
N ALA A 93 -4.92 -13.54 12.03
CA ALA A 93 -5.91 -13.82 10.99
C ALA A 93 -6.29 -12.58 10.15
N GLY A 94 -6.18 -11.38 10.72
CA GLY A 94 -6.40 -10.12 10.01
C GLY A 94 -5.32 -9.86 8.97
N PHE A 95 -4.06 -10.13 9.31
CA PHE A 95 -2.93 -10.06 8.37
C PHE A 95 -3.13 -11.00 7.18
N VAL A 96 -3.41 -12.29 7.44
CA VAL A 96 -3.66 -13.30 6.38
C VAL A 96 -4.84 -12.90 5.48
N THR A 97 -5.87 -12.28 6.06
CA THR A 97 -7.02 -11.78 5.28
C THR A 97 -6.60 -10.61 4.39
N ALA A 98 -5.80 -9.68 4.90
CA ALA A 98 -5.38 -8.46 4.20
C ALA A 98 -4.42 -8.75 3.03
N ILE A 99 -3.51 -9.71 3.18
CA ILE A 99 -2.52 -10.03 2.14
C ILE A 99 -3.06 -10.93 1.02
N ALA A 100 -4.12 -11.70 1.29
CA ALA A 100 -4.65 -12.68 0.33
C ALA A 100 -4.96 -12.14 -1.10
N PRO A 101 -5.44 -10.91 -1.30
CA PRO A 101 -5.64 -10.33 -2.63
C PRO A 101 -4.45 -9.50 -3.15
N ALA A 102 -3.39 -9.33 -2.36
CA ALA A 102 -2.30 -8.42 -2.65
C ALA A 102 -1.34 -9.02 -3.68
N GLU A 103 -0.91 -8.19 -4.63
CA GLU A 103 0.09 -8.52 -5.64
C GLU A 103 1.48 -7.99 -5.24
N GLU A 104 1.49 -6.88 -4.50
CA GLU A 104 2.68 -6.22 -4.00
C GLU A 104 2.48 -5.83 -2.53
N ALA A 105 3.59 -5.68 -1.80
CA ALA A 105 3.57 -5.20 -0.42
C ALA A 105 4.55 -4.06 -0.21
N VAL A 106 4.12 -3.04 0.55
CA VAL A 106 4.99 -1.99 1.07
C VAL A 106 5.11 -2.15 2.57
N LEU A 107 6.25 -2.65 3.02
CA LEU A 107 6.57 -2.84 4.42
C LEU A 107 7.08 -1.53 5.01
N VAL A 108 6.36 -1.02 6.00
CA VAL A 108 6.75 0.20 6.71
C VAL A 108 7.43 -0.20 8.02
N THR A 109 8.70 0.17 8.18
CA THR A 109 9.49 -0.16 9.38
C THR A 109 10.21 1.07 9.92
N THR A 110 10.64 1.03 11.18
CA THR A 110 11.46 2.06 11.81
C THR A 110 12.92 1.60 11.89
N PRO A 111 13.90 2.53 11.94
CA PRO A 111 15.33 2.19 11.97
C PRO A 111 15.79 1.71 13.36
N ASP A 112 15.06 0.76 13.94
CA ASP A 112 15.38 0.10 15.20
C ASP A 112 15.43 -1.42 15.03
N ILE A 113 16.32 -2.06 15.79
CA ILE A 113 16.62 -3.49 15.66
C ILE A 113 15.37 -4.36 15.91
N THR A 114 14.47 -3.93 16.79
CA THR A 114 13.25 -4.67 17.09
C THR A 114 12.28 -4.67 15.92
N ALA A 115 12.02 -3.51 15.32
CA ALA A 115 11.17 -3.36 14.14
C ALA A 115 11.76 -4.06 12.93
N LEU A 116 13.09 -4.12 12.79
CA LEU A 116 13.75 -4.87 11.71
C LEU A 116 13.54 -6.38 11.82
N ARG A 117 13.60 -6.95 13.03
CA ARG A 117 13.33 -8.39 13.22
C ARG A 117 11.88 -8.74 12.89
N ASP A 118 10.95 -7.86 13.28
CA ASP A 118 9.54 -8.04 12.95
C ASP A 118 9.32 -7.88 11.44
N ALA A 119 9.98 -6.91 10.81
CA ALA A 119 9.94 -6.67 9.37
C ALA A 119 10.47 -7.88 8.57
N ASP A 120 11.61 -8.45 8.95
CA ASP A 120 12.19 -9.65 8.34
C ASP A 120 11.23 -10.83 8.41
N ARG A 121 10.63 -11.06 9.58
CA ARG A 121 9.60 -12.09 9.74
C ARG A 121 8.39 -11.86 8.83
N VAL A 122 7.90 -10.62 8.75
CA VAL A 122 6.75 -10.28 7.90
C VAL A 122 7.10 -10.45 6.42
N ALA A 123 8.31 -10.07 5.99
CA ALA A 123 8.78 -10.28 4.63
C ALA A 123 8.76 -11.78 4.27
N GLY A 124 9.29 -12.64 5.13
CA GLY A 124 9.25 -14.09 4.92
C GLY A 124 7.83 -14.66 4.86
N LEU A 125 6.88 -14.12 5.63
CA LEU A 125 5.47 -14.52 5.55
C LEU A 125 4.81 -14.10 4.23
N LEU A 126 5.09 -12.88 3.76
CA LEU A 126 4.61 -12.39 2.46
C LEU A 126 5.15 -13.26 1.31
N GLU A 127 6.43 -13.59 1.35
CA GLU A 127 7.05 -14.47 0.35
C GLU A 127 6.44 -15.88 0.36
N CYS A 128 6.17 -16.44 1.54
CA CYS A 128 5.49 -17.74 1.68
C CYS A 128 4.08 -17.74 1.07
N ASP A 129 3.38 -16.61 1.12
CA ASP A 129 2.05 -16.43 0.51
C ASP A 129 2.12 -16.09 -1.00
N GLY A 130 3.33 -16.01 -1.55
CA GLY A 130 3.58 -15.79 -2.98
C GLY A 130 3.75 -14.32 -3.39
N ILE A 131 3.73 -13.39 -2.44
CA ILE A 131 3.96 -11.96 -2.68
C ILE A 131 5.47 -11.73 -2.74
N LYS A 132 6.00 -11.59 -3.95
CA LYS A 132 7.45 -11.43 -4.19
C LYS A 132 7.88 -9.99 -4.34
N ASP A 133 6.98 -9.12 -4.78
CA ASP A 133 7.28 -7.70 -4.92
C ASP A 133 7.03 -6.98 -3.59
N ILE A 134 8.02 -7.10 -2.71
CA ILE A 134 8.01 -6.49 -1.38
C ILE A 134 9.00 -5.34 -1.39
N LYS A 135 8.53 -4.16 -1.00
CA LYS A 135 9.31 -2.93 -0.96
C LYS A 135 9.29 -2.36 0.45
N ILE A 136 10.29 -1.57 0.83
CA ILE A 136 10.37 -1.00 2.19
C ILE A 136 10.27 0.52 2.20
N ILE A 137 9.61 1.06 3.22
CA ILE A 137 9.71 2.46 3.63
C ILE A 137 10.30 2.48 5.03
N VAL A 138 11.40 3.19 5.19
CA VAL A 138 12.01 3.43 6.51
C VAL A 138 11.39 4.71 7.08
N ASN A 139 10.57 4.57 8.10
CA ASN A 139 9.79 5.63 8.72
C ASN A 139 10.46 6.16 10.00
N ARG A 140 10.07 7.37 10.41
CA ARG A 140 10.53 8.03 11.65
C ARG A 140 12.06 8.14 11.78
N VAL A 141 12.74 8.37 10.65
CA VAL A 141 14.19 8.54 10.67
C VAL A 141 14.56 9.89 11.31
N ARG A 142 15.53 9.88 12.23
CA ARG A 142 16.07 11.07 12.86
C ARG A 142 17.52 11.28 12.40
N PRO A 143 17.77 12.19 11.43
CA PRO A 143 19.09 12.34 10.81
C PRO A 143 20.22 12.68 11.79
N ASP A 144 19.90 13.38 12.88
CA ASP A 144 20.82 13.71 13.97
C ASP A 144 21.31 12.45 14.69
N LEU A 145 20.42 11.50 15.00
CA LEU A 145 20.79 10.25 15.65
C LEU A 145 21.50 9.28 14.72
N VAL A 146 21.17 9.30 13.42
CA VAL A 146 21.91 8.52 12.42
C VAL A 146 23.34 8.99 12.32
N ARG A 147 23.59 10.32 12.29
CA ARG A 147 24.95 10.87 12.30
C ARG A 147 25.70 10.62 13.61
N GLY A 148 24.98 10.50 14.71
CA GLY A 148 25.53 10.16 16.03
C GLY A 148 25.77 8.68 16.24
N GLU A 149 25.48 7.81 15.26
CA GLU A 149 25.56 6.35 15.35
C GLU A 149 24.61 5.72 16.41
N ASP A 150 23.67 6.51 16.95
CA ASP A 150 22.64 6.06 17.90
C ASP A 150 21.42 5.44 17.18
N MET A 151 21.35 5.57 15.86
CA MET A 151 20.27 5.05 15.02
C MET A 151 20.84 4.48 13.72
N MET A 152 20.26 3.37 13.26
CA MET A 152 20.66 2.77 12.00
C MET A 152 20.33 3.66 10.81
N SER A 153 21.20 3.68 9.81
CA SER A 153 20.90 4.39 8.57
C SER A 153 19.87 3.63 7.74
N ALA A 154 19.17 4.32 6.84
CA ALA A 154 18.23 3.67 5.93
C ALA A 154 18.92 2.68 4.96
N LEU A 155 20.21 2.88 4.68
CA LEU A 155 21.00 1.95 3.86
C LEU A 155 21.26 0.65 4.62
N ASP A 156 21.64 0.73 5.89
CA ASP A 156 21.85 -0.48 6.72
C ASP A 156 20.55 -1.28 6.86
N VAL A 157 19.42 -0.58 7.03
CA VAL A 157 18.08 -1.20 7.04
C VAL A 157 17.79 -1.92 5.72
N GLN A 158 18.09 -1.27 4.59
CA GLN A 158 17.90 -1.85 3.27
C GLN A 158 18.76 -3.09 3.06
N GLU A 159 20.04 -3.04 3.46
CA GLU A 159 20.97 -4.16 3.34
C GLU A 159 20.56 -5.34 4.23
N MET A 160 20.12 -5.07 5.46
CA MET A 160 19.68 -6.13 6.38
C MET A 160 18.42 -6.85 5.91
N LEU A 161 17.42 -6.12 5.40
CA LEU A 161 16.18 -6.72 4.92
C LEU A 161 16.33 -7.30 3.50
N GLY A 162 17.33 -6.85 2.72
CA GLY A 162 17.51 -7.29 1.33
C GLY A 162 16.39 -6.84 0.39
N LEU A 163 15.57 -5.86 0.79
CA LEU A 163 14.39 -5.41 0.05
C LEU A 163 14.61 -4.05 -0.62
N PRO A 164 14.01 -3.79 -1.80
CA PRO A 164 14.06 -2.49 -2.46
C PRO A 164 13.53 -1.34 -1.58
N LEU A 165 14.36 -0.33 -1.35
CA LEU A 165 13.97 0.90 -0.66
C LEU A 165 13.11 1.78 -1.58
N LEU A 166 11.90 2.13 -1.12
CA LEU A 166 11.01 3.11 -1.77
C LEU A 166 11.27 4.53 -1.26
N GLY A 167 11.51 4.68 0.03
CA GLY A 167 11.67 5.99 0.62
C GLY A 167 12.04 5.97 2.09
N VAL A 168 12.48 7.14 2.54
CA VAL A 168 12.89 7.39 3.92
C VAL A 168 12.07 8.55 4.42
N VAL A 169 11.18 8.30 5.37
CA VAL A 169 10.29 9.31 5.95
C VAL A 169 10.91 9.80 7.27
N PRO A 170 11.30 11.08 7.37
CA PRO A 170 11.86 11.60 8.62
C PRO A 170 10.79 11.69 9.71
N GLU A 171 11.22 11.68 10.97
CA GLU A 171 10.36 12.05 12.09
C GLU A 171 9.89 13.50 11.90
N ASP A 172 8.57 13.71 12.00
CA ASP A 172 7.96 15.01 11.75
C ASP A 172 6.75 15.23 12.67
N SER A 173 6.84 16.27 13.51
CA SER A 173 5.77 16.62 14.45
C SER A 173 4.46 17.04 13.76
N GLU A 174 4.52 17.48 12.51
CA GLU A 174 3.34 17.85 11.72
C GLU A 174 2.47 16.63 11.35
N VAL A 175 2.99 15.40 11.44
CA VAL A 175 2.18 14.17 11.31
C VAL A 175 1.06 14.14 12.35
N ILE A 176 1.34 14.54 13.59
CA ILE A 176 0.34 14.57 14.67
C ILE A 176 -0.68 15.69 14.40
N ARG A 177 -0.21 16.86 13.94
CA ARG A 177 -1.10 18.00 13.66
C ARG A 177 -2.02 17.73 12.48
N SER A 178 -1.48 17.20 11.38
CA SER A 178 -2.22 16.85 10.17
C SER A 178 -3.29 15.79 10.46
N THR A 179 -2.92 14.76 11.24
CA THR A 179 -3.84 13.75 11.78
C THR A 179 -5.01 14.40 12.53
N ASN A 180 -4.73 15.26 13.51
CA ASN A 180 -5.78 15.91 14.30
C ASN A 180 -6.67 16.86 13.49
N ARG A 181 -6.14 17.44 12.41
CA ARG A 181 -6.89 18.27 11.46
C ARG A 181 -7.66 17.44 10.43
N GLY A 182 -7.38 16.14 10.32
CA GLY A 182 -7.91 15.25 9.29
C GLY A 182 -7.59 15.71 7.87
N VAL A 183 -6.43 16.35 7.69
CA VAL A 183 -5.90 16.75 6.37
C VAL A 183 -4.66 15.89 6.09
N PRO A 184 -4.58 15.20 4.94
CA PRO A 184 -3.39 14.47 4.53
C PRO A 184 -2.12 15.31 4.64
N LEU A 185 -1.06 14.76 5.23
CA LEU A 185 0.21 15.47 5.40
C LEU A 185 0.77 15.97 4.06
N VAL A 186 0.63 15.17 3.01
CA VAL A 186 1.05 15.49 1.63
C VAL A 186 0.27 16.68 1.01
N LEU A 187 -0.85 17.10 1.60
CA LEU A 187 -1.64 18.25 1.15
C LEU A 187 -1.42 19.49 2.01
N THR A 188 -0.47 19.46 2.94
CA THR A 188 -0.15 20.62 3.77
C THR A 188 0.63 21.66 2.98
N ASP A 189 0.32 22.94 3.24
CA ASP A 189 1.01 24.10 2.67
C ASP A 189 1.49 25.00 3.82
N PRO A 190 2.81 25.24 3.96
CA PRO A 190 3.90 24.74 3.13
C PRO A 190 4.12 23.21 3.26
N PRO A 191 4.75 22.57 2.25
CA PRO A 191 5.06 21.14 2.30
C PRO A 191 5.98 20.80 3.47
N THR A 192 5.73 19.68 4.15
CA THR A 192 6.62 19.20 5.23
C THR A 192 7.67 18.20 4.70
N PRO A 193 8.80 18.03 5.41
CA PRO A 193 9.81 17.05 5.03
C PRO A 193 9.25 15.62 4.90
N ALA A 194 8.37 15.20 5.81
CA ALA A 194 7.72 13.89 5.72
C ALA A 194 6.70 13.82 4.58
N GLY A 195 5.96 14.91 4.30
CA GLY A 195 5.08 15.00 3.14
C GLY A 195 5.83 14.82 1.81
N LEU A 196 6.94 15.55 1.64
CA LEU A 196 7.81 15.45 0.46
C LEU A 196 8.43 14.05 0.31
N ALA A 197 8.85 13.43 1.41
CA ALA A 197 9.39 12.08 1.40
C ALA A 197 8.36 11.03 0.94
N LEU A 198 7.11 11.15 1.40
CA LEU A 198 6.00 10.28 0.96
C LEU A 198 5.66 10.50 -0.52
N GLU A 199 5.65 11.75 -0.98
CA GLU A 199 5.42 12.08 -2.38
C GLU A 199 6.50 11.45 -3.28
N GLN A 200 7.77 11.57 -2.91
CA GLN A 200 8.88 10.93 -3.63
C GLN A 200 8.78 9.40 -3.64
N ALA A 201 8.41 8.79 -2.52
CA ALA A 201 8.21 7.34 -2.44
C ALA A 201 7.07 6.89 -3.37
N THR A 202 6.01 7.69 -3.47
CA THR A 202 4.87 7.43 -4.36
C THR A 202 5.29 7.52 -5.83
N TRP A 203 6.08 8.53 -6.20
CA TRP A 203 6.63 8.64 -7.56
C TRP A 203 7.45 7.41 -7.96
N ARG A 204 8.35 6.94 -7.07
CA ARG A 204 9.14 5.73 -7.33
C ARG A 204 8.29 4.47 -7.43
N LEU A 205 7.21 4.37 -6.66
CA LEU A 205 6.27 3.25 -6.74
C LEU A 205 5.61 3.21 -8.12
N VAL A 206 5.05 4.34 -8.56
CA VAL A 206 4.35 4.46 -9.85
C VAL A 206 5.31 4.30 -11.04
N GLU A 207 6.50 4.88 -10.98
CA GLU A 207 7.51 4.74 -12.05
C GLU A 207 8.00 3.30 -12.19
N ARG A 208 8.19 2.58 -11.07
CA ARG A 208 8.56 1.17 -11.11
C ARG A 208 7.46 0.31 -11.73
N ASP A 209 6.20 0.54 -11.34
CA ASP A 209 5.06 -0.16 -11.92
C ASP A 209 4.95 0.09 -13.44
N ALA A 210 5.11 1.35 -13.87
CA ALA A 210 5.14 1.70 -15.29
C ALA A 210 6.28 0.99 -16.05
N MET A 211 7.48 0.90 -15.48
CA MET A 211 8.60 0.16 -16.09
C MET A 211 8.33 -1.34 -16.19
N THR A 212 7.77 -1.95 -15.13
CA THR A 212 7.40 -3.37 -15.12
C THR A 212 6.35 -3.66 -16.20
N ALA A 213 5.32 -2.84 -16.31
CA ALA A 213 4.28 -2.99 -17.34
C ALA A 213 4.87 -2.94 -18.76
N VAL A 214 5.77 -1.98 -19.04
CA VAL A 214 6.46 -1.87 -20.35
C VAL A 214 7.29 -3.10 -20.66
N MET A 215 8.01 -3.65 -19.67
CA MET A 215 8.82 -4.86 -19.84
C MET A 215 7.97 -6.09 -20.15
N VAL A 216 6.82 -6.25 -19.50
CA VAL A 216 5.88 -7.36 -19.75
C VAL A 216 5.32 -7.27 -21.18
N GLU A 217 4.85 -6.09 -21.61
CA GLU A 217 4.36 -5.90 -22.98
C GLU A 217 5.42 -6.19 -24.05
N GLU A 218 6.69 -5.83 -23.81
CA GLU A 218 7.77 -6.10 -24.74
C GLU A 218 8.08 -7.59 -24.88
N GLN A 219 7.93 -8.36 -23.80
CA GLN A 219 8.09 -9.82 -23.82
C GLN A 219 6.94 -10.55 -24.53
N GLU A 220 5.71 -10.01 -24.46
CA GLU A 220 4.53 -10.57 -25.12
C GLU A 220 4.45 -10.24 -26.62
N ARG A 221 5.25 -9.28 -27.12
CA ARG A 221 5.32 -9.02 -28.56
C ARG A 221 5.89 -10.24 -29.30
N PRO A 222 5.17 -10.80 -30.29
CA PRO A 222 5.65 -11.96 -31.02
C PRO A 222 6.94 -11.58 -31.76
N LYS A 223 8.04 -12.30 -31.47
CA LYS A 223 9.27 -12.21 -32.25
C LYS A 223 8.90 -12.47 -33.71
N LYS A 224 8.95 -11.42 -34.54
CA LYS A 224 8.80 -11.55 -36.00
C LYS A 224 9.80 -12.61 -36.46
N LYS A 225 9.31 -13.77 -36.90
CA LYS A 225 10.12 -14.77 -37.59
C LYS A 225 10.70 -14.07 -38.80
N GLY A 226 12.00 -13.74 -38.74
CA GLY A 226 12.72 -13.20 -39.88
C GLY A 226 12.57 -14.18 -41.03
N GLY A 227 11.89 -13.75 -42.09
CA GLY A 227 11.78 -14.50 -43.33
C GLY A 227 13.18 -14.73 -43.88
N PHE A 228 13.57 -15.99 -43.96
CA PHE A 228 14.77 -16.42 -44.65
C PHE A 228 14.51 -16.27 -46.15
N PHE A 229 14.80 -15.08 -46.70
CA PHE A 229 14.85 -14.89 -48.15
C PHE A 229 16.13 -15.55 -48.66
N SER A 230 15.99 -16.81 -49.08
CA SER A 230 16.99 -17.51 -49.88
C SER A 230 17.06 -16.85 -51.26
N PHE A 231 18.00 -15.93 -51.44
CA PHE A 231 18.40 -15.44 -52.76
C PHE A 231 19.67 -16.17 -53.19
N PHE A 232 19.53 -17.29 -53.90
CA PHE A 232 20.62 -17.89 -54.67
C PHE A 232 20.07 -18.60 -55.91
N GLY A 233 20.41 -18.03 -57.07
CA GLY A 233 20.94 -18.74 -58.25
C GLY A 233 20.05 -19.73 -59.01
N GLY A 234 19.74 -19.37 -60.26
CA GLY A 234 19.23 -20.26 -61.31
C GLY A 234 18.87 -19.47 -62.55
#